data_AF-A0A7D5RJ01-F1
#
_entry.id   AF-A0A7D5RJ01-F1
#
_cell.length_a   1.000
_cell.length_b   1.000
_cell.length_c   1.000
_cell.angle_alpha   90.00
_cell.angle_beta   90.00
_cell.angle_gamma   90.00
#
_symmetry.space_group_name_H-M   'P 1'
#
loop_
_entity.id
_entity.type
_entity.pdbx_description
1 polymer ?
#
loop_
_entity_poly.entity_id
_entity_poly.type
_entity_poly.pdbx_seq_one_letter_code
_entity_poly.pdbx_strand_id
1 'polypeptide(L)'
;MNKLIIIALVAIIGIGVTYAISPYFTSSTVNEALPNSAIPLKMEDTTMMKDESMMKDESMMKDESMMKDESMMKDESMMKDESMMKDESMMKDEPIMEDMQMQTYGGTFVGVGDGIHDAQGMVRTIPLNDGNNVLRLENFKATNGPDLYVYLSTDNKASEFVSLGKLKANNGNQNYDIPENTDLEKYSKVLIWCKAFGVLFGNADLSPQ
;
A
#
# COMPACT_ATOMS: atom_id res chain seq x y z
N MET A 1 50.86 0.05 -38.67
CA MET A 1 50.06 0.45 -37.48
C MET A 1 50.78 -0.02 -36.24
N ASN A 2 51.17 0.90 -35.36
CA ASN A 2 51.91 0.56 -34.14
C ASN A 2 51.02 -0.23 -33.19
N LYS A 3 51.50 -1.38 -32.70
CA LYS A 3 50.79 -2.22 -31.72
C LYS A 3 50.27 -1.42 -30.52
N LEU A 4 51.01 -0.38 -30.11
CA LEU A 4 50.62 0.55 -29.04
C LEU A 4 49.34 1.36 -29.34
N ILE A 5 49.09 1.76 -30.58
CA ILE A 5 47.89 2.52 -30.98
C ILE A 5 46.66 1.62 -30.93
N ILE A 6 46.79 0.36 -31.36
CA ILE A 6 45.71 -0.62 -31.30
C ILE A 6 45.34 -0.93 -29.84
N ILE A 7 46.34 -1.12 -28.96
CA ILE A 7 46.11 -1.36 -27.53
C ILE A 7 45.41 -0.17 -26.87
N ALA A 8 45.85 1.06 -27.17
CA ALA A 8 45.22 2.27 -26.63
C ALA A 8 43.76 2.42 -27.09
N LEU A 9 43.46 2.15 -28.36
CA LEU A 9 42.09 2.20 -28.88
C LEU A 9 41.19 1.14 -28.26
N VAL A 10 41.68 -0.10 -28.11
CA VAL A 10 40.93 -1.17 -27.44
C VAL A 10 40.68 -0.84 -25.97
N ALA A 11 41.65 -0.24 -25.28
CA ALA A 11 41.47 0.18 -23.88
C ALA A 11 40.44 1.30 -23.74
N ILE A 12 40.46 2.31 -24.63
CA ILE A 12 39.49 3.42 -24.61
C ILE A 12 38.08 2.91 -24.91
N ILE A 13 37.93 2.02 -25.89
CA ILE A 13 36.64 1.40 -26.21
C ILE A 13 36.17 0.53 -25.03
N GLY A 14 37.05 -0.27 -24.44
CA GLY A 14 36.73 -1.12 -23.28
C GLY A 14 36.23 -0.30 -22.08
N ILE A 15 36.92 0.79 -21.74
CA ILE A 15 36.52 1.69 -20.65
C ILE A 15 35.21 2.42 -21.00
N GLY A 16 35.05 2.89 -22.23
CA GLY A 16 33.81 3.53 -22.67
C GLY A 16 32.60 2.59 -22.57
N VAL A 17 32.78 1.31 -22.94
CA VAL A 17 31.73 0.30 -22.84
C VAL A 17 31.37 -0.01 -21.39
N THR A 18 32.35 -0.13 -20.47
CA THR A 18 32.04 -0.40 -19.05
C THR A 18 31.26 0.73 -18.38
N TYR A 19 31.54 2.00 -18.71
CA TYR A 19 30.77 3.14 -18.20
C TYR A 19 29.37 3.25 -18.80
N ALA A 20 29.19 2.88 -20.07
CA ALA A 20 27.87 2.90 -20.72
C ALA A 20 26.94 1.81 -20.18
N ILE A 21 27.48 0.65 -19.77
CA ILE A 21 26.71 -0.46 -19.20
C ILE A 21 26.61 -0.42 -17.67
N SER A 22 27.40 0.41 -16.96
CA SER A 22 27.39 0.42 -15.49
C SER A 22 26.00 0.59 -14.85
N PRO A 23 25.08 1.47 -15.32
CA PRO A 23 23.75 1.57 -14.71
C PRO A 23 22.92 0.29 -14.83
N TYR A 24 23.25 -0.61 -15.78
CA TYR A 24 22.57 -1.90 -15.94
C TYR A 24 23.00 -2.94 -14.90
N PHE A 25 24.12 -2.72 -14.21
CA PHE A 25 24.66 -3.66 -13.20
C PHE A 25 24.63 -3.11 -11.78
N THR A 26 24.40 -1.81 -11.59
CA THR A 26 24.33 -1.20 -10.26
C THR A 26 22.92 -1.26 -9.69
N SER A 27 22.75 -1.95 -8.57
CA SER A 27 21.51 -1.88 -7.79
C SER A 27 21.34 -0.51 -7.14
N SER A 28 20.12 -0.02 -7.14
CA SER A 28 19.69 1.18 -6.42
C SER A 28 18.61 0.80 -5.40
N THR A 29 18.47 1.63 -4.37
CA THR A 29 17.45 1.44 -3.33
C THR A 29 16.75 2.75 -3.08
N VAL A 30 15.41 2.72 -3.02
CA VAL A 30 14.61 3.81 -2.48
C VAL A 30 13.59 3.24 -1.49
N ASN A 31 13.40 3.91 -0.36
CA ASN A 31 12.44 3.52 0.67
C ASN A 31 11.56 4.72 0.98
N GLU A 32 10.52 4.89 0.17
CA GLU A 32 9.51 5.92 0.37
C GLU A 32 8.64 5.57 1.57
N ALA A 33 8.40 6.58 2.42
CA ALA A 33 7.41 6.50 3.48
C ALA A 33 6.00 6.27 2.89
N LEU A 34 5.05 5.93 3.75
CA LEU A 34 3.65 5.95 3.34
C LEU A 34 3.25 7.37 2.92
N PRO A 35 2.33 7.54 1.95
CA PRO A 35 1.82 8.86 1.59
C PRO A 35 1.23 9.57 2.82
N ASN A 36 1.59 10.84 3.04
CA ASN A 36 1.08 11.59 4.20
C ASN A 36 -0.46 11.74 4.18
N SER A 37 -1.06 11.70 3.00
CA SER A 37 -2.51 11.75 2.79
C SER A 37 -3.17 10.37 2.84
N ALA A 38 -2.44 9.30 3.20
CA ALA A 38 -3.00 7.97 3.29
C ALA A 38 -4.09 7.90 4.37
N ILE A 39 -5.24 7.33 4.01
CA ILE A 39 -6.29 7.04 4.97
C ILE A 39 -5.81 5.87 5.84
N PRO A 40 -5.83 5.98 7.18
CA PRO A 40 -5.45 4.87 8.05
C PRO A 40 -6.34 3.66 7.76
N LEU A 41 -5.75 2.59 7.23
CA LEU A 41 -6.42 1.30 7.17
C LEU A 41 -6.69 0.87 8.61
N LYS A 42 -7.96 0.81 9.02
CA LYS A 42 -8.35 0.12 10.25
C LYS A 42 -8.03 -1.37 10.05
N MET A 43 -6.81 -1.78 10.36
CA MET A 43 -6.54 -3.16 10.70
C MET A 43 -7.21 -3.41 12.04
N GLU A 44 -8.32 -4.15 12.04
CA GLU A 44 -8.92 -4.73 13.24
C GLU A 44 -7.86 -5.62 13.90
N ASP A 45 -7.16 -5.05 14.90
CA ASP A 45 -6.22 -5.77 15.74
C ASP A 45 -7.00 -6.71 16.66
N THR A 46 -7.42 -7.86 16.14
CA THR A 46 -7.88 -8.99 16.94
C THR A 46 -6.65 -9.78 17.42
N THR A 47 -5.73 -9.14 18.15
CA THR A 47 -4.87 -9.87 19.08
C THR A 47 -5.51 -9.82 20.47
N MET A 48 -6.29 -10.87 20.73
CA MET A 48 -6.77 -11.18 22.07
C MET A 48 -5.60 -11.28 23.03
N MET A 49 -5.59 -10.40 24.03
CA MET A 49 -4.87 -10.62 25.28
C MET A 49 -5.37 -11.93 25.88
N LYS A 50 -4.58 -12.99 25.76
CA LYS A 50 -4.78 -14.24 26.49
C LYS A 50 -3.87 -14.25 27.70
N ASP A 51 -4.25 -13.50 28.73
CA ASP A 51 -3.73 -13.70 30.09
C ASP A 51 -4.61 -14.73 30.80
N GLU A 52 -4.30 -16.01 30.57
CA GLU A 52 -4.66 -17.10 31.50
C GLU A 52 -3.53 -17.21 32.52
N SER A 53 -3.59 -16.43 33.59
CA SER A 53 -2.90 -16.75 34.84
C SER A 53 -3.92 -17.10 35.91
N MET A 54 -3.83 -18.36 36.31
CA MET A 54 -4.62 -19.06 37.31
C MET A 54 -4.73 -18.29 38.64
N MET A 55 -5.94 -18.15 39.17
CA MET A 55 -6.17 -18.31 40.62
C MET A 55 -7.28 -19.33 40.82
N LYS A 56 -6.92 -20.38 41.53
CA LYS A 56 -7.76 -21.45 42.04
C LYS A 56 -8.04 -21.13 43.52
N ASP A 57 -9.09 -21.76 44.05
CA ASP A 57 -9.54 -21.78 45.46
C ASP A 57 -10.55 -20.65 45.77
N GLU A 58 -11.70 -20.86 46.42
CA GLU A 58 -12.26 -22.03 47.12
C GLU A 58 -13.78 -21.77 47.36
N SER A 59 -14.53 -22.87 47.42
CA SER A 59 -15.86 -23.10 48.02
C SER A 59 -16.82 -21.94 48.37
N MET A 60 -18.02 -22.08 47.78
CA MET A 60 -19.37 -21.79 48.30
C MET A 60 -19.49 -21.37 49.78
N MET A 61 -20.22 -20.29 50.05
CA MET A 61 -21.38 -20.35 50.96
C MET A 61 -22.50 -19.42 50.46
N LYS A 62 -23.70 -20.00 50.50
CA LYS A 62 -25.01 -19.45 50.21
C LYS A 62 -25.59 -19.04 51.56
N ASP A 63 -26.18 -17.86 51.68
CA ASP A 63 -27.23 -17.61 52.67
C ASP A 63 -28.12 -16.45 52.22
N GLU A 64 -29.38 -16.80 51.96
CA GLU A 64 -30.53 -15.89 51.95
C GLU A 64 -30.91 -15.58 53.39
N SER A 65 -31.08 -14.30 53.75
CA SER A 65 -32.22 -13.89 54.57
C SER A 65 -32.45 -12.39 54.52
N MET A 66 -33.74 -12.07 54.56
CA MET A 66 -34.38 -10.77 54.39
C MET A 66 -34.23 -9.84 55.60
N MET A 67 -34.36 -8.53 55.37
CA MET A 67 -35.17 -7.52 56.11
C MET A 67 -34.82 -6.15 55.49
N LYS A 68 -35.66 -5.52 54.66
CA LYS A 68 -36.85 -4.70 54.97
C LYS A 68 -36.51 -3.51 55.88
N ASP A 69 -36.62 -2.29 55.35
CA ASP A 69 -37.36 -1.20 56.00
C ASP A 69 -37.71 -0.06 55.04
N GLU A 70 -38.91 0.46 55.28
CA GLU A 70 -39.66 1.50 54.58
C GLU A 70 -39.09 2.91 54.84
N SER A 71 -39.21 3.81 53.86
CA SER A 71 -40.03 5.03 54.04
C SER A 71 -40.02 5.91 52.78
N MET A 72 -41.21 6.45 52.51
CA MET A 72 -41.57 7.35 51.42
C MET A 72 -41.06 8.78 51.62
N MET A 73 -40.92 9.54 50.52
CA MET A 73 -41.42 10.91 50.25
C MET A 73 -40.76 11.38 48.93
N LYS A 74 -41.45 11.50 47.78
CA LYS A 74 -42.33 12.59 47.32
C LYS A 74 -41.69 13.98 47.39
N ASP A 75 -41.37 14.60 46.26
CA ASP A 75 -42.21 15.62 45.59
C ASP A 75 -41.52 16.30 44.40
N GLU A 76 -42.38 16.73 43.47
CA GLU A 76 -42.15 17.50 42.25
C GLU A 76 -41.51 18.87 42.50
N SER A 77 -40.69 19.35 41.57
CA SER A 77 -40.83 20.72 41.07
C SER A 77 -40.16 20.92 39.70
N MET A 78 -40.92 21.58 38.83
CA MET A 78 -40.61 21.96 37.46
C MET A 78 -39.66 23.16 37.40
N MET A 79 -38.80 23.23 36.37
CA MET A 79 -38.45 24.47 35.64
C MET A 79 -38.21 24.05 34.17
N LYS A 80 -39.15 24.25 33.25
CA LYS A 80 -39.57 25.48 32.53
C LYS A 80 -38.73 25.72 31.26
N ASP A 81 -39.40 25.54 30.12
CA ASP A 81 -39.07 26.04 28.78
C ASP A 81 -38.67 27.52 28.80
N GLU A 82 -37.74 27.92 27.92
CA GLU A 82 -38.02 28.98 26.94
C GLU A 82 -36.88 29.22 25.93
N SER A 83 -37.29 29.16 24.67
CA SER A 83 -36.94 30.08 23.56
C SER A 83 -35.82 29.73 22.58
N MET A 84 -36.23 29.86 21.31
CA MET A 84 -35.57 29.55 20.05
C MET A 84 -34.86 30.77 19.43
N MET A 85 -34.17 30.47 18.30
CA MET A 85 -33.71 31.30 17.16
C MET A 85 -32.18 31.52 17.13
N LYS A 86 -31.38 30.83 16.29
CA LYS A 86 -31.29 30.67 14.80
C LYS A 86 -30.53 31.82 14.13
N ASP A 87 -29.32 31.52 13.64
CA ASP A 87 -28.80 31.82 12.29
C ASP A 87 -27.39 31.19 12.16
N GLU A 88 -27.18 30.08 11.44
CA GLU A 88 -26.99 29.94 9.99
C GLU A 88 -25.74 30.68 9.43
N SER A 89 -24.87 29.86 8.82
CA SER A 89 -23.71 30.19 7.97
C SER A 89 -22.34 30.42 8.64
N MET A 90 -21.59 29.34 8.82
CA MET A 90 -20.43 29.10 7.95
C MET A 90 -20.32 27.60 7.68
N MET A 91 -20.33 27.28 6.39
CA MET A 91 -20.21 25.94 5.83
C MET A 91 -18.97 25.25 6.38
N LYS A 92 -19.17 24.29 7.28
CA LYS A 92 -18.31 23.10 7.31
C LYS A 92 -18.76 22.25 6.13
N ASP A 93 -18.25 22.56 4.94
CA ASP A 93 -18.08 21.51 3.93
C ASP A 93 -16.86 20.69 4.37
N GLU A 94 -17.01 19.99 5.51
CA GLU A 94 -16.32 18.72 5.66
C GLU A 94 -16.95 17.85 4.58
N PRO A 95 -16.20 17.39 3.56
CA PRO A 95 -16.76 16.43 2.63
C PRO A 95 -17.27 15.27 3.46
N ILE A 96 -18.55 14.98 3.31
CA ILE A 96 -19.22 13.83 3.87
C ILE A 96 -18.53 12.60 3.27
N MET A 97 -17.43 12.17 3.90
CA MET A 97 -16.80 10.87 3.70
C MET A 97 -17.61 9.83 4.49
N GLU A 98 -18.93 9.80 4.29
CA GLU A 98 -19.72 8.67 4.72
C GLU A 98 -19.58 7.59 3.63
N ASP A 99 -18.83 6.55 3.98
CA ASP A 99 -18.96 5.20 3.44
C ASP A 99 -18.67 4.99 1.94
N MET A 100 -17.66 5.69 1.39
CA MET A 100 -16.95 5.09 0.27
C MET A 100 -16.00 4.04 0.86
N GLN A 101 -16.47 2.80 0.99
CA GLN A 101 -15.58 1.66 1.16
C GLN A 101 -14.65 1.65 -0.06
N MET A 102 -13.52 2.33 0.04
CA MET A 102 -12.49 2.33 -0.99
C MET A 102 -11.88 0.95 -0.96
N GLN A 103 -12.43 0.07 -1.78
CA GLN A 103 -11.94 -1.29 -1.98
C GLN A 103 -10.44 -1.22 -2.24
N THR A 104 -9.66 -1.83 -1.34
CA THR A 104 -8.22 -1.92 -1.53
C THR A 104 -7.89 -3.22 -2.25
N TYR A 105 -6.79 -3.20 -2.98
CA TYR A 105 -6.30 -4.35 -3.72
C TYR A 105 -4.87 -4.65 -3.29
N GLY A 106 -4.50 -5.91 -3.32
CA GLY A 106 -3.16 -6.36 -2.94
C GLY A 106 -2.73 -7.61 -3.70
N GLY A 107 -1.43 -7.86 -3.70
CA GLY A 107 -0.83 -8.99 -4.39
C GLY A 107 0.63 -9.21 -4.01
N THR A 108 1.20 -10.32 -4.47
CA THR A 108 2.62 -10.65 -4.31
C THR A 108 3.25 -10.80 -5.69
N PHE A 109 4.45 -10.23 -5.89
CA PHE A 109 5.19 -10.41 -7.13
C PHE A 109 5.71 -11.84 -7.26
N VAL A 110 5.62 -12.34 -8.48
CA VAL A 110 6.23 -13.58 -8.94
C VAL A 110 7.07 -13.25 -10.17
N GLY A 111 8.34 -13.63 -10.15
CA GLY A 111 9.23 -13.52 -11.31
C GLY A 111 8.80 -14.43 -12.46
N VAL A 112 9.30 -14.16 -13.65
CA VAL A 112 8.93 -14.93 -14.87
C VAL A 112 9.56 -16.31 -14.94
N GLY A 113 10.53 -16.62 -14.06
CA GLY A 113 11.11 -17.96 -13.95
C GLY A 113 12.06 -18.35 -15.08
N ASP A 114 12.60 -17.38 -15.83
CA ASP A 114 13.56 -17.61 -16.91
C ASP A 114 15.03 -17.65 -16.44
N GLY A 115 15.27 -17.43 -15.14
CA GLY A 115 16.57 -17.48 -14.49
C GLY A 115 17.40 -16.19 -14.58
N ILE A 116 16.93 -15.16 -15.30
CA ILE A 116 17.65 -13.88 -15.48
C ILE A 116 16.79 -12.66 -15.18
N HIS A 117 15.46 -12.77 -15.28
CA HIS A 117 14.53 -11.72 -14.92
C HIS A 117 13.68 -12.18 -13.73
N ASP A 118 13.63 -11.32 -12.71
CA ASP A 118 12.91 -11.62 -11.49
C ASP A 118 12.35 -10.35 -10.85
N ALA A 119 11.23 -10.50 -10.16
CA ALA A 119 10.64 -9.49 -9.30
C ALA A 119 9.93 -10.17 -8.12
N GLN A 120 10.11 -9.60 -6.93
CA GLN A 120 9.56 -10.11 -5.68
C GLN A 120 9.17 -8.96 -4.74
N GLY A 121 8.38 -9.28 -3.73
CA GLY A 121 7.82 -8.32 -2.78
C GLY A 121 6.31 -8.27 -2.88
N MET A 122 5.70 -7.31 -2.18
CA MET A 122 4.26 -7.13 -2.14
C MET A 122 3.85 -5.88 -2.91
N VAL A 123 2.61 -5.85 -3.36
CA VAL A 123 1.97 -4.66 -3.89
C VAL A 123 0.63 -4.46 -3.19
N ARG A 124 0.27 -3.21 -2.90
CA ARG A 124 -1.04 -2.84 -2.37
C ARG A 124 -1.48 -1.46 -2.86
N THR A 125 -2.79 -1.23 -2.96
CA THR A 125 -3.33 0.11 -3.16
C THR A 125 -3.51 0.82 -1.83
N ILE A 126 -3.28 2.13 -1.83
CA ILE A 126 -3.46 3.01 -0.68
C ILE A 126 -4.40 4.14 -1.08
N PRO A 127 -5.62 4.20 -0.50
CA PRO A 127 -6.52 5.32 -0.72
C PRO A 127 -6.01 6.57 0.00
N LEU A 128 -6.16 7.71 -0.67
CA LEU A 128 -5.77 9.02 -0.18
C LEU A 128 -6.99 9.87 0.19
N ASN A 129 -6.79 10.86 1.07
CA ASN A 129 -7.85 11.76 1.54
C ASN A 129 -8.49 12.62 0.45
N ASP A 130 -7.85 12.77 -0.72
CA ASP A 130 -8.35 13.51 -1.88
C ASP A 130 -9.16 12.64 -2.85
N GLY A 131 -9.37 11.35 -2.52
CA GLY A 131 -10.07 10.38 -3.35
C GLY A 131 -9.17 9.66 -4.36
N ASN A 132 -7.89 10.02 -4.45
CA ASN A 132 -6.93 9.34 -5.30
C ASN A 132 -6.44 8.02 -4.68
N ASN A 133 -5.81 7.19 -5.51
CA ASN A 133 -5.18 5.94 -5.08
C ASN A 133 -3.70 5.92 -5.46
N VAL A 134 -2.90 5.32 -4.59
CA VAL A 134 -1.47 5.06 -4.84
C VAL A 134 -1.26 3.55 -4.90
N LEU A 135 -0.50 3.08 -5.89
CA LEU A 135 0.06 1.75 -5.90
C LEU A 135 1.38 1.76 -5.14
N ARG A 136 1.45 1.00 -4.04
CA ARG A 136 2.66 0.86 -3.24
C ARG A 136 3.29 -0.51 -3.45
N LEU A 137 4.58 -0.51 -3.75
CA LEU A 137 5.42 -1.72 -3.73
C LEU A 137 6.17 -1.77 -2.40
N GLU A 138 6.20 -2.94 -1.77
CA GLU A 138 6.77 -3.14 -0.44
C GLU A 138 7.74 -4.31 -0.39
N ASN A 139 8.85 -4.11 0.32
CA ASN A 139 9.98 -5.05 0.36
C ASN A 139 10.40 -5.49 -1.06
N PHE A 140 10.22 -4.57 -2.01
CA PHE A 140 10.35 -4.87 -3.43
C PHE A 140 11.80 -5.12 -3.80
N LYS A 141 12.02 -6.12 -4.65
CA LYS A 141 13.29 -6.35 -5.34
C LYS A 141 13.03 -6.79 -6.77
N ALA A 142 13.84 -6.33 -7.70
CA ALA A 142 13.87 -6.81 -9.08
C ALA A 142 15.29 -6.90 -9.61
N THR A 143 15.48 -7.75 -10.61
CA THR A 143 16.70 -7.76 -11.42
C THR A 143 16.87 -6.41 -12.12
N ASN A 144 18.12 -5.98 -12.31
CA ASN A 144 18.40 -4.71 -12.99
C ASN A 144 17.99 -4.77 -14.47
N GLY A 145 17.47 -3.66 -15.00
CA GLY A 145 17.12 -3.52 -16.40
C GLY A 145 17.28 -2.08 -16.90
N PRO A 146 17.48 -1.87 -18.22
CA PRO A 146 17.72 -0.55 -18.83
C PRO A 146 16.68 0.52 -18.50
N ASP A 147 15.42 0.11 -18.57
CA ASP A 147 14.27 0.99 -18.79
C ASP A 147 13.03 0.28 -18.27
N LEU A 148 13.07 -0.04 -16.97
CA LEU A 148 11.98 -0.70 -16.25
C LEU A 148 10.87 0.29 -15.89
N TYR A 149 9.62 -0.16 -16.00
CA TYR A 149 8.41 0.59 -15.67
C TYR A 149 7.47 -0.27 -14.83
N VAL A 150 6.57 0.42 -14.12
CA VAL A 150 5.45 -0.19 -13.40
C VAL A 150 4.18 0.04 -14.20
N TYR A 151 3.53 -1.04 -14.64
CA TYR A 151 2.27 -1.00 -15.39
C TYR A 151 1.14 -1.67 -14.62
N LEU A 152 -0.08 -1.13 -14.74
CA LEU A 152 -1.32 -1.87 -14.48
C LEU A 152 -1.82 -2.43 -15.82
N SER A 153 -2.07 -3.73 -15.91
CA SER A 153 -2.29 -4.43 -17.19
C SER A 153 -3.45 -5.41 -17.10
N THR A 154 -4.06 -5.71 -18.25
CA THR A 154 -5.08 -6.76 -18.39
C THR A 154 -4.48 -8.16 -18.50
N ASP A 155 -3.23 -8.26 -18.96
CA ASP A 155 -2.49 -9.52 -19.13
C ASP A 155 -0.99 -9.39 -18.81
N ASN A 156 -0.26 -10.51 -18.85
CA ASN A 156 1.19 -10.54 -18.61
C ASN A 156 2.03 -10.11 -19.84
N LYS A 157 1.38 -9.70 -20.94
CA LYS A 157 2.04 -9.30 -22.20
C LYS A 157 2.02 -7.80 -22.42
N ALA A 158 1.39 -7.05 -21.51
CA ALA A 158 1.13 -5.63 -21.66
C ALA A 158 0.36 -5.33 -22.97
N SER A 159 -0.64 -6.16 -23.31
CA SER A 159 -1.46 -5.92 -24.51
C SER A 159 -2.34 -4.67 -24.36
N GLU A 160 -2.85 -4.43 -23.16
CA GLU A 160 -3.58 -3.22 -22.78
C GLU A 160 -3.18 -2.85 -21.34
N PHE A 161 -2.69 -1.62 -21.13
CA PHE A 161 -2.10 -1.23 -19.85
C PHE A 161 -2.17 0.28 -19.59
N VAL A 162 -2.10 0.63 -18.30
CA VAL A 162 -1.87 1.98 -17.77
C VAL A 162 -0.45 2.04 -17.23
N SER A 163 0.36 2.96 -17.74
CA SER A 163 1.74 3.15 -17.26
C SER A 163 1.76 4.08 -16.05
N LEU A 164 2.25 3.58 -14.90
CA LEU A 164 2.41 4.38 -13.69
C LEU A 164 3.77 5.11 -13.62
N GLY A 165 4.68 4.77 -14.54
CA GLY A 165 5.96 5.46 -14.70
C GLY A 165 7.18 4.55 -14.63
N LYS A 166 8.36 5.15 -14.72
CA LYS A 166 9.64 4.45 -14.60
C LYS A 166 9.81 3.87 -13.20
N LEU A 167 10.36 2.67 -13.11
CA LEU A 167 10.76 2.07 -11.85
C LEU A 167 11.86 2.94 -11.22
N LYS A 168 11.58 3.51 -10.04
CA LYS A 168 12.48 4.47 -9.38
C LYS A 168 13.76 3.80 -8.89
N ALA A 169 13.64 2.59 -8.33
CA ALA A 169 14.76 1.74 -7.96
C ALA A 169 14.40 0.25 -8.05
N ASN A 170 15.40 -0.62 -8.19
CA ASN A 170 15.18 -2.06 -8.20
C ASN A 170 15.10 -2.68 -6.78
N ASN A 171 15.24 -1.88 -5.72
CA ASN A 171 15.06 -2.32 -4.34
C ASN A 171 14.31 -1.28 -3.50
N GLY A 172 13.52 -1.78 -2.54
CA GLY A 172 12.90 -0.99 -1.48
C GLY A 172 11.50 -0.48 -1.79
N ASN A 173 10.92 0.21 -0.81
CA ASN A 173 9.51 0.62 -0.83
C ASN A 173 9.28 1.85 -1.73
N GLN A 174 8.24 1.80 -2.56
CA GLN A 174 8.00 2.81 -3.60
C GLN A 174 6.52 3.01 -3.84
N ASN A 175 6.12 4.26 -4.08
CA ASN A 175 4.74 4.67 -4.32
C ASN A 175 4.58 5.19 -5.76
N TYR A 176 3.47 4.88 -6.39
CA TYR A 176 3.12 5.30 -7.74
C TYR A 176 1.68 5.78 -7.78
N ASP A 177 1.43 6.96 -8.33
CA ASP A 177 0.07 7.48 -8.45
C ASP A 177 -0.71 6.65 -9.46
N ILE A 178 -1.92 6.22 -9.08
CA ILE A 178 -2.86 5.56 -9.98
C ILE A 178 -3.72 6.67 -10.60
N PRO A 179 -3.78 6.78 -11.94
CA PRO A 179 -4.65 7.77 -12.59
C PRO A 179 -6.11 7.62 -12.13
N GLU A 180 -6.79 8.75 -11.96
CA GLU A 180 -8.19 8.80 -11.58
C GLU A 180 -9.06 7.92 -12.48
N ASN A 181 -10.06 7.25 -11.90
CA ASN A 181 -10.99 6.36 -12.60
C ASN A 181 -10.34 5.14 -13.29
N THR A 182 -9.13 4.76 -12.90
CA THR A 182 -8.54 3.48 -13.35
C THR A 182 -9.35 2.30 -12.79
N ASP A 183 -9.88 1.48 -13.69
CA ASP A 183 -10.61 0.25 -13.34
C ASP A 183 -9.62 -0.86 -12.93
N LEU A 184 -9.49 -1.11 -11.63
CA LEU A 184 -8.58 -2.12 -11.06
C LEU A 184 -9.12 -3.56 -11.19
N GLU A 185 -10.39 -3.75 -11.54
CA GLU A 185 -10.91 -5.08 -11.88
C GLU A 185 -10.46 -5.47 -13.29
N LYS A 186 -10.50 -4.51 -14.23
CA LYS A 186 -9.97 -4.68 -15.58
C LYS A 186 -8.45 -4.77 -15.60
N TYR A 187 -7.76 -3.80 -15.00
CA TYR A 187 -6.29 -3.75 -14.96
C TYR A 187 -5.75 -4.43 -13.68
N SER A 188 -6.11 -5.70 -13.51
CA SER A 188 -5.88 -6.47 -12.29
C SER A 188 -4.47 -7.04 -12.14
N LYS A 189 -3.51 -6.61 -12.97
CA LYS A 189 -2.12 -7.11 -12.92
C LYS A 189 -1.13 -5.96 -12.84
N VAL A 190 -0.21 -6.03 -11.89
CA VAL A 190 0.94 -5.12 -11.81
C VAL A 190 2.13 -5.78 -12.49
N LEU A 191 2.69 -5.13 -13.51
CA LEU A 191 3.86 -5.63 -14.24
C LEU A 191 5.09 -4.80 -13.94
N ILE A 192 6.24 -5.47 -13.79
CA ILE A 192 7.56 -4.85 -13.94
C ILE A 192 8.01 -5.11 -15.37
N TRP A 193 7.92 -4.08 -16.21
CA TRP A 193 8.08 -4.20 -17.67
C TRP A 193 9.32 -3.45 -18.16
N CYS A 194 10.15 -4.12 -18.95
CA CYS A 194 11.27 -3.47 -19.64
C CYS A 194 10.78 -2.90 -20.98
N LYS A 195 10.57 -1.59 -21.03
CA LYS A 195 10.03 -0.91 -22.22
C LYS A 195 10.97 -0.99 -23.42
N ALA A 196 12.28 -0.88 -23.19
CA ALA A 196 13.28 -0.93 -24.25
C ALA A 196 13.32 -2.27 -25.00
N PHE A 197 13.03 -3.38 -24.33
CA PHE A 197 13.10 -4.74 -24.89
C PHE A 197 11.74 -5.43 -25.03
N GLY A 198 10.66 -4.86 -24.50
CA GLY A 198 9.33 -5.45 -24.58
C GLY A 198 9.21 -6.78 -23.82
N VAL A 199 9.86 -6.89 -22.65
CA VAL A 199 9.90 -8.12 -21.86
C VAL A 199 9.42 -7.89 -20.43
N LEU A 200 8.75 -8.89 -19.87
CA LEU A 200 8.28 -8.92 -18.48
C LEU A 200 9.38 -9.42 -17.55
N PHE A 201 9.56 -8.77 -16.40
CA PHE A 201 10.47 -9.23 -15.34
C PHE A 201 9.75 -9.99 -14.23
N GLY A 202 8.52 -9.57 -13.93
CA GLY A 202 7.62 -10.27 -13.02
C GLY A 202 6.31 -9.53 -12.90
N ASN A 203 5.31 -10.20 -12.34
CA ASN A 203 3.98 -9.64 -12.15
C ASN A 203 3.43 -9.96 -10.77
N ALA A 204 2.47 -9.15 -10.33
CA ALA A 204 1.60 -9.44 -9.19
C ALA A 204 0.15 -9.35 -9.65
N ASP A 205 -0.67 -10.32 -9.26
CA ASP A 205 -2.11 -10.26 -9.47
C ASP A 205 -2.76 -9.50 -8.31
N LEU A 206 -3.58 -8.51 -8.64
CA LEU A 206 -4.32 -7.69 -7.67
C LEU A 206 -5.63 -8.37 -7.34
N SER A 207 -5.85 -8.62 -6.05
CA SER A 207 -7.13 -9.07 -5.51
C SER A 207 -7.66 -8.10 -4.46
N PRO A 208 -8.99 -7.93 -4.36
CA PRO A 208 -9.63 -7.26 -3.24
C PRO A 208 -9.06 -7.76 -1.90
N GLN A 209 -8.83 -6.84 -0.96
CA GLN A 209 -8.42 -7.09 0.42
C GLN A 209 -9.55 -6.73 1.40
#